data_AF-A0A538RNQ8-F1
#
_entry.id   AF-A0A538RNQ8-F1
#
_cell.length_a   1.000
_cell.length_b   1.000
_cell.length_c   1.000
_cell.angle_alpha   90.00
_cell.angle_beta   90.00
_cell.angle_gamma   90.00
#
_symmetry.space_group_name_H-M   'P 1'
#
loop_
_entity.id
_entity.type
_entity.pdbx_description
1 polymer ?
#
loop_
_entity_poly.entity_id
_entity_poly.type
_entity_poly.pdbx_seq_one_letter_code
_entity_poly.pdbx_strand_id
1 'polypeptide(L)'
;MTPDYGYDLVMFTYDEQGYLEPGSVYLQLKSAEVLHSVADDCVFDVDIRDYNLWMIEEMPVILILFDASRRRAFWLCVQSYFSDDMAREPKKGAKTVRVRVPSGMPVNRAAVAAWRALKRNLRH
;
A
#
# COMPACT_ATOMS: atom_id res chain seq x y z
N MET A 1 20.12 1.01 17.74
CA MET A 1 18.89 0.24 17.45
C MET A 1 18.50 0.55 16.03
N THR A 2 18.79 -0.36 15.11
CA THR A 2 18.25 -0.34 13.76
C THR A 2 16.73 -0.39 13.88
N PRO A 3 15.98 0.63 13.42
CA PRO A 3 14.53 0.52 13.37
C PRO A 3 14.20 -0.65 12.44
N ASP A 4 13.34 -1.56 12.88
CA ASP A 4 12.73 -2.56 12.00
C ASP A 4 11.84 -1.79 11.00
N TYR A 5 12.47 -1.34 9.92
CA TYR A 5 11.80 -0.87 8.72
C TYR A 5 11.31 -2.12 7.99
N GLY A 6 10.12 -2.57 8.38
CA GLY A 6 9.57 -3.84 7.96
C GLY A 6 8.26 -3.68 7.22
N TYR A 7 8.09 -4.46 6.16
CA TYR A 7 6.79 -4.78 5.60
C TYR A 7 6.15 -5.89 6.42
N ASP A 8 4.84 -5.86 6.60
CA ASP A 8 4.13 -6.87 7.38
C ASP A 8 4.03 -8.20 6.62
N LEU A 9 3.87 -8.14 5.29
CA LEU A 9 3.87 -9.31 4.43
C LEU A 9 4.61 -9.08 3.12
N VAL A 10 5.09 -10.17 2.53
CA VAL A 10 5.61 -10.23 1.16
C VAL A 10 4.77 -11.22 0.37
N MET A 11 4.23 -10.78 -0.76
CA MET A 11 3.50 -11.64 -1.69
C MET A 11 4.41 -12.07 -2.83
N PHE A 12 4.61 -13.38 -2.92
CA PHE A 12 5.13 -14.06 -4.11
C PHE A 12 3.97 -14.59 -4.93
N THR A 13 4.13 -14.62 -6.24
CA THR A 13 3.12 -15.15 -7.15
C THR A 13 3.72 -16.25 -8.00
N TYR A 14 2.87 -17.17 -8.42
CA TYR A 14 3.26 -18.35 -9.18
C TYR A 14 2.43 -18.43 -10.46
N ASP A 15 3.04 -18.91 -11.53
CA ASP A 15 2.35 -19.20 -12.78
C ASP A 15 1.46 -20.44 -12.67
N GLU A 16 0.77 -20.77 -13.76
CA GLU A 16 -0.15 -21.92 -13.81
C GLU A 16 0.56 -23.27 -13.63
N GLN A 17 1.86 -23.30 -13.89
CA GLN A 17 2.71 -24.48 -13.72
C GLN A 17 3.35 -24.54 -12.33
N GLY A 18 3.12 -23.53 -11.49
CA GLY A 18 3.63 -23.44 -10.13
C GLY A 18 5.06 -22.88 -10.04
N TYR A 19 5.60 -22.29 -11.10
CA TYR A 19 6.89 -21.62 -11.04
C TYR A 19 6.76 -20.22 -10.46
N LEU A 20 7.76 -19.81 -9.68
CA LEU A 20 7.85 -18.49 -9.09
C LEU A 20 7.93 -17.43 -10.19
N GLU A 21 7.01 -16.47 -10.18
CA GLU A 21 7.07 -15.34 -11.08
C GLU A 21 8.03 -14.27 -10.55
N PRO A 22 8.77 -13.57 -11.45
CA PRO A 22 9.69 -12.51 -11.06
C PRO A 22 9.04 -11.40 -10.23
N GLY A 23 9.81 -10.87 -9.27
CA GLY A 23 9.41 -9.78 -8.38
C GLY A 23 8.49 -10.21 -7.24
N SER A 24 8.36 -9.33 -6.27
CA SER A 24 7.46 -9.46 -5.11
C SER A 24 6.51 -8.27 -5.04
N VAL A 25 5.52 -8.37 -4.16
CA VAL A 25 4.72 -7.21 -3.73
C VAL A 25 4.85 -7.11 -2.22
N TYR A 26 5.19 -5.92 -1.74
CA TYR A 26 5.28 -5.65 -0.31
C TYR A 26 3.96 -5.12 0.22
N LEU A 27 3.57 -5.59 1.40
CA LEU A 27 2.28 -5.30 2.00
C LEU A 27 2.51 -4.68 3.38
N GLN A 28 1.93 -3.50 3.59
CA GLN A 28 1.81 -2.90 4.91
C GLN A 28 0.34 -2.94 5.34
N LEU A 29 0.07 -3.54 6.49
CA LEU A 29 -1.23 -3.58 7.11
C LEU A 29 -1.30 -2.55 8.25
N LYS A 30 -2.27 -1.63 8.19
CA LYS A 30 -2.61 -0.77 9.31
C LYS A 30 -4.06 -1.04 9.71
N SER A 31 -4.29 -1.40 10.96
CA SER A 31 -5.63 -1.60 11.51
C SER A 31 -6.04 -0.40 12.37
N ALA A 32 -7.32 -0.05 12.33
CA ALA A 32 -7.91 0.91 13.24
C ALA A 32 -9.27 0.38 13.72
N GLU A 33 -9.62 0.65 14.99
CA GLU A 33 -10.95 0.31 15.52
C GLU A 33 -12.05 1.07 14.76
N VAL A 34 -11.78 2.33 14.42
CA VAL A 34 -12.61 3.17 13.55
C VAL A 34 -11.71 3.88 12.55
N LEU A 35 -11.88 3.58 11.26
CA LEU A 35 -11.24 4.37 10.21
C LEU A 35 -11.98 5.70 10.09
N HIS A 36 -11.24 6.80 10.16
CA HIS A 36 -11.79 8.10 9.83
C HIS A 36 -12.08 8.13 8.32
N SER A 37 -13.34 8.37 7.96
CA SER A 37 -13.76 8.54 6.57
C SER A 37 -13.93 10.02 6.24
N VAL A 38 -13.39 10.45 5.10
CA VAL A 38 -13.68 11.76 4.51
C VAL A 38 -14.30 11.51 3.14
N ALA A 39 -15.58 11.89 2.98
CA ALA A 39 -16.40 11.46 1.86
C ALA A 39 -16.37 9.92 1.73
N ASP A 40 -16.02 9.39 0.56
CA ASP A 40 -15.94 7.96 0.28
C ASP A 40 -14.55 7.35 0.55
N ASP A 41 -13.60 8.10 1.11
CA ASP A 41 -12.23 7.63 1.35
C ASP A 41 -11.96 7.39 2.83
N CYS A 42 -11.17 6.35 3.12
CA CYS A 42 -10.55 6.15 4.43
C CYS A 42 -9.24 6.93 4.50
N VAL A 43 -9.08 7.78 5.52
CA VAL A 43 -7.86 8.58 5.70
C VAL A 43 -6.93 7.98 6.76
N PHE A 44 -5.63 8.03 6.47
CA PHE A 44 -4.59 7.59 7.40
C PHE A 44 -3.37 8.52 7.30
N ASP A 45 -2.75 8.80 8.43
CA ASP A 45 -1.51 9.59 8.48
C ASP A 45 -0.32 8.64 8.56
N VAL A 46 0.45 8.54 7.47
CA VAL A 46 1.64 7.68 7.34
C VAL A 46 2.85 8.41 7.93
N ASP A 47 3.67 7.73 8.73
CA ASP A 47 4.94 8.29 9.24
C ASP A 47 5.88 8.62 8.07
N ILE A 48 6.58 9.75 8.15
CA ILE A 48 7.46 10.20 7.06
C ILE A 48 8.58 9.19 6.75
N ARG A 49 9.01 8.39 7.72
CA ARG A 49 10.03 7.34 7.52
C ARG A 49 9.47 6.18 6.71
N ASP A 50 8.25 5.75 7.01
CA ASP A 50 7.52 4.73 6.24
C ASP A 50 7.33 5.22 4.80
N TYR A 51 6.86 6.45 4.63
CA TYR A 51 6.72 7.07 3.31
C TYR A 51 8.04 7.06 2.52
N ASN A 52 9.13 7.54 3.13
CA ASN A 52 10.43 7.63 2.45
C ASN A 52 10.94 6.24 2.04
N LEU A 53 10.76 5.22 2.89
CA LEU A 53 11.10 3.84 2.58
C LEU A 53 10.27 3.32 1.41
N TRP A 54 8.95 3.48 1.46
CA TRP A 54 8.05 2.93 0.45
C TRP A 54 8.20 3.60 -0.92
N MET A 55 8.58 4.87 -0.96
CA MET A 55 8.77 5.60 -2.21
C MET A 55 10.08 5.27 -2.93
N ILE A 56 11.10 4.79 -2.22
CA ILE A 56 12.36 4.32 -2.84
C ILE A 56 12.33 2.83 -3.18
N GLU A 57 11.29 2.12 -2.74
CA GLU A 57 11.12 0.69 -3.01
C GLU A 57 10.81 0.45 -4.49
N GLU A 58 11.57 -0.44 -5.11
CA GLU A 58 11.41 -0.81 -6.52
C GLU A 58 10.16 -1.67 -6.71
N MET A 59 9.88 -2.57 -5.77
CA MET A 59 8.69 -3.42 -5.82
C MET A 59 7.44 -2.69 -5.36
N PRO A 60 6.22 -3.05 -5.83
CA PRO A 60 5.02 -2.33 -5.45
C PRO A 60 4.78 -2.47 -3.95
N VAL A 61 4.54 -1.35 -3.27
CA VAL A 61 4.17 -1.31 -1.86
C VAL A 61 2.67 -1.03 -1.77
N ILE A 62 1.95 -2.03 -1.25
CA ILE A 62 0.50 -1.96 -1.07
C ILE A 62 0.20 -1.62 0.38
N LEU A 63 -0.42 -0.47 0.60
CA LEU A 63 -0.97 -0.11 1.90
C LEU A 63 -2.38 -0.69 2.02
N ILE A 64 -2.62 -1.46 3.08
CA ILE A 64 -3.91 -2.02 3.42
C ILE A 64 -4.41 -1.37 4.71
N LEU A 65 -5.59 -0.76 4.66
CA LEU A 65 -6.31 -0.29 5.84
C LEU A 65 -7.41 -1.26 6.21
N PHE A 66 -7.35 -1.81 7.42
CA PHE A 66 -8.38 -2.71 7.95
C PHE A 66 -9.30 -1.98 8.94
N ASP A 67 -10.58 -1.91 8.59
CA ASP A 67 -11.68 -1.48 9.45
C ASP A 67 -12.16 -2.68 10.29
N ALA A 68 -11.76 -2.69 11.56
CA ALA A 68 -12.11 -3.78 12.48
C ALA A 68 -13.62 -3.83 12.76
N SER A 69 -14.28 -2.68 12.85
CA SER A 69 -15.72 -2.57 13.15
C SER A 69 -16.58 -3.22 12.07
N ARG A 70 -16.19 -3.05 10.80
CA ARG A 70 -16.92 -3.59 9.63
C ARG A 70 -16.30 -4.88 9.09
N ARG A 71 -15.15 -5.31 9.62
CA ARG A 71 -14.35 -6.43 9.12
C ARG A 71 -14.05 -6.29 7.61
N ARG A 72 -13.71 -5.08 7.17
CA ARG A 72 -13.39 -4.77 5.77
C ARG A 72 -11.99 -4.23 5.64
N ALA A 73 -11.32 -4.59 4.55
CA ALA A 73 -10.01 -4.07 4.20
C ALA A 73 -10.09 -3.30 2.88
N PHE A 74 -9.37 -2.19 2.80
CA PHE A 74 -9.21 -1.37 1.60
C PHE A 74 -7.73 -1.22 1.29
N TRP A 75 -7.39 -0.98 0.02
CA TRP A 75 -5.98 -0.92 -0.38
C TRP A 75 -5.69 0.16 -1.42
N LEU A 76 -4.42 0.57 -1.47
CA LEU A 76 -3.85 1.33 -2.58
C LEU A 76 -2.38 0.93 -2.82
N CYS A 77 -1.86 1.23 -4.00
CA CYS A 77 -0.42 1.20 -4.28
C CYS A 77 0.18 2.56 -3.88
N VAL A 78 1.10 2.57 -2.92
CA VAL A 78 1.66 3.79 -2.35
C VAL A 78 2.36 4.62 -3.43
N GLN A 79 3.24 3.99 -4.21
CA GLN A 79 4.01 4.70 -5.24
C GLN A 79 3.07 5.35 -6.27
N SER A 80 2.13 4.58 -6.83
CA SER A 80 1.16 5.11 -7.81
C SER A 80 0.31 6.24 -7.23
N TYR A 81 -0.17 6.10 -5.98
CA TYR A 81 -1.01 7.11 -5.33
C TYR A 81 -0.33 8.49 -5.22
N PHE A 82 0.97 8.53 -4.94
CA PHE A 82 1.73 9.78 -4.86
C PHE A 82 2.22 10.26 -6.23
N SER A 83 2.60 9.35 -7.14
CA SER A 83 3.01 9.73 -8.50
C SER A 83 1.87 10.31 -9.34
N ASP A 84 0.63 9.91 -9.09
CA ASP A 84 -0.55 10.42 -9.81
C ASP A 84 -0.85 11.89 -9.50
N ASP A 85 -0.37 12.43 -8.38
CA ASP A 85 -0.65 13.79 -7.94
C ASP A 85 0.40 14.29 -6.95
N MET A 86 1.36 15.06 -7.46
CA MET A 86 2.46 15.64 -6.69
C MET A 86 2.01 16.55 -5.53
N ALA A 87 0.76 17.07 -5.55
CA ALA A 87 0.25 17.89 -4.45
C ALA A 87 0.04 17.06 -3.15
N ARG A 88 0.08 15.73 -3.24
CA ARG A 88 -0.04 14.80 -2.11
C ARG A 88 1.28 14.59 -1.38
N GLU A 89 2.41 14.94 -1.98
CA GLU A 89 3.72 14.73 -1.38
C GLU A 89 3.88 15.48 -0.05
N PRO A 90 4.64 14.92 0.91
CA PRO A 90 4.91 15.58 2.18
C PRO A 90 5.68 16.88 1.95
N LYS A 91 5.29 17.92 2.69
CA LYS A 91 6.07 19.17 2.76
C LYS A 91 7.39 18.91 3.50
N LYS A 92 8.41 19.71 3.18
CA LYS A 92 9.71 19.67 3.88
C LYS A 92 9.50 19.77 5.40
N GLY A 93 10.05 18.80 6.14
CA GLY A 93 9.95 18.75 7.61
C GLY A 93 8.64 18.17 8.16
N ALA A 94 7.73 17.67 7.31
CA ALA A 94 6.55 16.96 7.77
C ALA A 94 6.93 15.68 8.52
N LYS A 95 6.19 15.39 9.60
CA LYS A 95 6.33 14.14 10.38
C LYS A 95 5.47 13.02 9.82
N THR A 96 4.38 13.38 9.16
CA THR A 96 3.44 12.46 8.54
C THR A 96 2.98 13.01 7.20
N VAL A 97 2.46 12.12 6.35
CA VAL A 97 1.75 12.45 5.12
C VAL A 97 0.38 11.77 5.13
N ARG A 98 -0.65 12.51 4.72
CA ARG A 98 -2.00 11.98 4.69
C ARG A 98 -2.26 11.21 3.40
N VAL A 99 -2.66 9.96 3.54
CA VAL A 99 -3.16 9.14 2.43
C VAL A 99 -4.68 9.02 2.51
N ARG A 100 -5.31 8.96 1.33
CA ARG A 100 -6.74 8.71 1.14
C ARG A 100 -6.90 7.40 0.39
N VAL A 101 -7.38 6.38 1.07
CA VAL A 101 -7.60 5.04 0.51
C VAL A 101 -9.05 4.94 0.07
N PRO A 102 -9.32 4.76 -1.23
CA PRO A 102 -10.69 4.70 -1.72
C PRO A 102 -11.46 3.52 -1.13
N SER A 103 -12.64 3.77 -0.55
CA SER A 103 -13.48 2.67 -0.04
C SER A 103 -14.03 1.76 -1.16
N GLY A 104 -13.95 2.23 -2.41
CA GLY A 104 -14.23 1.45 -3.62
C GLY A 104 -13.14 0.43 -4.00
N MET A 105 -12.01 0.39 -3.28
CA MET A 105 -10.91 -0.57 -3.52
C MET A 105 -10.81 -1.61 -2.39
N PRO A 106 -11.74 -2.58 -2.28
CA PRO A 106 -11.69 -3.61 -1.25
C PRO A 106 -10.58 -4.63 -1.52
N VAL A 107 -9.99 -5.19 -0.47
CA VAL A 107 -9.10 -6.35 -0.58
C VAL A 107 -9.93 -7.60 -0.86
N ASN A 108 -9.77 -8.15 -2.07
CA ASN A 108 -10.42 -9.36 -2.55
C ASN A 108 -9.53 -10.07 -3.59
N ARG A 109 -10.04 -11.13 -4.25
CA ARG A 109 -9.28 -11.83 -5.30
C ARG A 109 -8.88 -10.94 -6.49
N ALA A 110 -9.72 -9.98 -6.86
CA ALA A 110 -9.41 -9.03 -7.93
C ALA A 110 -8.28 -8.07 -7.51
N ALA A 111 -8.24 -7.66 -6.25
CA ALA A 111 -7.12 -6.89 -5.69
C ALA A 111 -5.80 -7.66 -5.81
N VAL A 112 -5.78 -8.94 -5.41
CA VAL A 112 -4.58 -9.80 -5.52
C VAL A 112 -4.13 -9.93 -6.97
N ALA A 113 -5.06 -10.10 -7.91
CA ALA A 113 -4.75 -10.11 -9.34
C ALA A 113 -4.18 -8.77 -9.84
N ALA A 114 -4.72 -7.63 -9.36
CA ALA A 114 -4.21 -6.31 -9.66
C ALA A 114 -2.78 -6.12 -9.11
N TRP A 115 -2.49 -6.58 -7.89
CA TRP A 115 -1.16 -6.52 -7.29
C TRP A 115 -0.13 -7.34 -8.08
N ARG A 116 -0.51 -8.55 -8.51
CA ARG A 116 0.31 -9.36 -9.43
C ARG A 116 0.61 -8.61 -10.72
N ALA A 117 -0.37 -7.88 -11.28
CA ALA A 117 -0.16 -7.09 -12.48
C ALA A 117 0.75 -5.88 -12.26
N LEU A 118 0.66 -5.20 -11.11
CA LEU A 118 1.53 -4.07 -10.76
C LEU A 118 3.01 -4.45 -10.84
N LYS A 119 3.41 -5.59 -10.25
CA LYS A 119 4.83 -6.01 -10.28
C LYS A 119 5.34 -6.45 -11.66
N ARG A 120 4.44 -6.75 -12.61
CA ARG A 120 4.82 -7.11 -13.99
C ARG A 120 5.15 -5.90 -14.85
N ASN A 121 4.64 -4.73 -14.48
CA ASN A 121 4.83 -3.49 -15.22
C ASN A 121 6.09 -2.70 -14.80
N LEU A 122 6.82 -3.18 -13.79
CA LEU A 122 8.09 -2.61 -13.33
C LEU A 122 9.29 -2.95 -14.24
N ARG A 123 9.07 -3.15 -15.54
CA ARG A 123 10.15 -3.45 -16.49
C ARG A 123 10.99 -2.19 -16.74
N HIS A 124 12.12 -2.11 -16.06
CA HIS A 124 13.29 -1.36 -16.54
C HIS A 124 13.85 -2.00 -17.83
#